data_AF-A0A7V5NUU9-F1
#
_entry.id   AF-A0A7V5NUU9-F1
#
_cell.length_a   1.000
_cell.length_b   1.000
_cell.length_c   1.000
_cell.angle_alpha   90.00
_cell.angle_beta   90.00
_cell.angle_gamma   90.00
#
_symmetry.space_group_name_H-M   'P 1'
#
loop_
_entity.id
_entity.type
_entity.pdbx_description
1 polymer ?
#
loop_
_entity_poly.entity_id
_entity_poly.type
_entity_poly.pdbx_seq_one_letter_code
_entity_poly.pdbx_strand_id
1 'polypeptide(L)'
;AGINAVKYVQKKDPIIMLRDSSYIGVLIDDLVTKGVDEPYRMFTARAEYRLHLRQDNADERLMPLGFELGLIDKKRYQKFVNALKIKNREIEKLKKENARSETKKSYKMIDILRRPEIAYDDLKKFGYTIESDVTDDIKEKISLEVKYEGYIQRQMKEIERFNYLEHKKIPKDFNYMNFDAISYEAREKLTKIKPLSVGQAARVPGVTFADVSALLVKLKALDGR
;
A
#
# COMPACT_ATOMS: atom_id res chain seq x y z
N ALA A 1 11.71 4.83 14.33
CA ALA A 1 12.18 4.76 15.74
C ALA A 1 11.57 5.88 16.60
N GLY A 2 11.85 7.17 16.31
CA GLY A 2 11.37 8.30 17.12
C GLY A 2 9.86 8.31 17.41
N ILE A 3 9.02 8.08 16.39
CA ILE A 3 7.55 7.96 16.55
C ILE A 3 7.18 6.93 17.63
N ASN A 4 7.79 5.75 17.60
CA ASN A 4 7.49 4.68 18.55
C ASN A 4 8.11 4.92 19.93
N ALA A 5 9.23 5.67 20.03
CA ALA A 5 9.77 6.11 21.31
C ALA A 5 8.80 7.06 22.04
N VAL A 6 8.23 8.03 21.33
CA VAL A 6 7.20 8.93 21.88
C VAL A 6 5.96 8.14 22.30
N LYS A 7 5.48 7.22 21.45
CA LYS A 7 4.33 6.35 21.79
C LYS A 7 4.59 5.47 23.00
N TYR A 8 5.80 4.94 23.15
CA TYR A 8 6.20 4.16 24.31
C TYR A 8 6.10 4.96 25.60
N VAL A 9 6.66 6.18 25.63
CA VAL A 9 6.55 7.10 26.78
C VAL A 9 5.08 7.44 27.08
N GLN A 10 4.25 7.57 26.05
CA GLN A 10 2.80 7.79 26.18
C GLN A 10 2.00 6.53 26.53
N LYS A 11 2.65 5.36 26.71
CA LYS A 11 1.98 4.06 26.91
C LYS A 11 0.95 3.71 25.82
N LYS A 12 1.22 4.15 24.59
CA LYS A 12 0.39 3.84 23.40
C LYS A 12 1.02 2.72 22.60
N ASP A 13 0.18 2.01 21.85
CA ASP A 13 0.65 0.98 20.94
C ASP A 13 1.59 1.55 19.86
N PRO A 14 2.66 0.82 19.52
CA PRO A 14 3.59 1.21 18.48
C PRO A 14 2.90 1.21 17.11
N ILE A 15 3.40 2.04 16.21
CA ILE A 15 3.04 1.97 14.80
C ILE A 15 3.97 1.01 14.09
N ILE A 16 3.37 0.13 13.31
CA ILE A 16 4.07 -0.76 12.38
C ILE A 16 3.64 -0.33 10.97
N MET A 17 4.61 0.08 10.16
CA MET A 17 4.35 0.36 8.75
C MET A 17 4.35 -0.97 8.00
N LEU A 18 3.20 -1.34 7.44
CA LEU A 18 3.09 -2.54 6.62
C LEU A 18 3.81 -2.36 5.28
N ARG A 19 4.20 -3.47 4.65
CA ARG A 19 4.94 -3.46 3.37
C ARG A 19 4.14 -2.88 2.22
N ASP A 20 2.83 -3.12 2.20
CA ASP A 20 1.90 -2.59 1.20
C ASP A 20 1.64 -1.08 1.38
N SER A 21 1.94 -0.52 2.55
CA SER A 21 1.74 0.90 2.83
C SER A 21 2.87 1.80 2.35
N SER A 22 4.12 1.33 2.38
CA SER A 22 5.30 2.16 2.06
C SER A 22 6.58 1.37 1.83
N TYR A 23 7.50 1.97 1.06
CA TYR A 23 8.88 1.48 0.96
C TYR A 23 9.63 1.49 2.31
N ILE A 24 9.26 2.35 3.26
CA ILE A 24 9.78 2.32 4.63
C ILE A 24 9.34 1.02 5.34
N GLY A 25 8.08 0.62 5.16
CA GLY A 25 7.57 -0.66 5.66
C GLY A 25 8.31 -1.84 5.04
N VAL A 26 8.55 -1.81 3.72
CA VAL A 26 9.38 -2.82 3.02
C VAL A 26 10.79 -2.92 3.61
N LEU A 27 11.47 -1.79 3.81
CA LEU A 27 12.80 -1.74 4.41
C LEU A 27 12.82 -2.35 5.81
N ILE A 28 11.91 -1.90 6.67
CA ILE A 28 11.87 -2.35 8.06
C ILE A 28 11.58 -3.85 8.12
N ASP A 29 10.59 -4.32 7.37
CA ASP A 29 10.21 -5.74 7.33
C ASP A 29 11.34 -6.62 6.80
N ASP A 30 12.04 -6.21 5.73
CA ASP A 30 13.19 -6.96 5.22
C ASP A 30 14.30 -7.06 6.27
N LEU A 31 14.66 -5.95 6.92
CA LEU A 31 15.72 -5.92 7.95
C LEU A 31 15.41 -6.83 9.13
N VAL A 32 14.18 -6.84 9.63
CA VAL A 32 13.80 -7.63 10.82
C VAL A 32 13.46 -9.08 10.50
N THR A 33 12.98 -9.37 9.28
CA THR A 33 12.48 -10.70 8.91
C THR A 33 13.53 -11.53 8.20
N LYS A 34 14.31 -10.93 7.30
CA LYS A 34 15.34 -11.64 6.51
C LYS A 34 16.72 -11.52 7.14
N GLY A 35 16.95 -10.45 7.91
CA GLY A 35 18.30 -10.07 8.34
C GLY A 35 19.13 -9.58 7.15
N VAL A 36 20.37 -9.18 7.43
CA VAL A 36 21.30 -8.67 6.42
C VAL A 36 22.72 -9.11 6.74
N ASP A 37 23.38 -9.76 5.78
CA ASP A 37 24.80 -10.12 5.87
C ASP A 37 25.72 -9.01 5.32
N GLU A 38 25.16 -8.14 4.47
CA GLU A 38 25.80 -6.97 3.88
C GLU A 38 24.94 -5.72 4.08
N PRO A 39 25.49 -4.49 3.98
CA PRO A 39 24.71 -3.27 4.13
C PRO A 39 23.49 -3.24 3.20
N TYR A 40 22.29 -3.12 3.78
CA TYR A 40 21.03 -3.12 3.05
C TYR A 40 20.95 -1.97 2.05
N ARG A 41 20.48 -2.26 0.83
CA ARG A 41 20.28 -1.27 -0.23
C ARG A 41 18.85 -1.31 -0.72
N MET A 42 18.18 -0.16 -0.71
CA MET A 42 16.76 -0.08 -1.12
C MET A 42 16.51 -0.53 -2.56
N PHE A 43 17.47 -0.33 -3.47
CA PHE A 43 17.28 -0.71 -4.87
C PHE A 43 17.25 -2.23 -5.09
N THR A 44 17.83 -3.02 -4.18
CA THR A 44 17.77 -4.49 -4.23
C THR A 44 16.48 -5.02 -3.60
N ALA A 45 15.72 -4.18 -2.90
CA ALA A 45 14.47 -4.56 -2.28
C ALA A 45 13.41 -4.89 -3.34
N ARG A 46 12.77 -6.05 -3.20
CA ARG A 46 11.57 -6.36 -3.96
C ARG A 46 10.36 -5.87 -3.18
N ALA A 47 9.85 -4.71 -3.58
CA ALA A 47 8.49 -4.32 -3.26
C ALA A 47 7.55 -5.02 -4.25
N GLU A 48 6.63 -5.83 -3.73
CA GLU A 48 5.66 -6.59 -4.51
C GLU A 48 4.63 -5.64 -5.17
N TYR A 49 4.31 -4.54 -4.49
CA TYR A 49 3.25 -3.60 -4.86
C TYR A 49 3.78 -2.29 -5.47
N ARG A 50 4.75 -2.36 -6.38
CA ARG A 50 5.44 -1.16 -6.93
C ARG A 50 4.51 -0.13 -7.58
N LEU A 51 3.40 -0.57 -8.18
CA LEU A 51 2.45 0.35 -8.83
C LEU A 51 1.53 1.02 -7.81
N HIS A 52 1.36 0.45 -6.62
CA HIS A 52 0.71 1.09 -5.49
C HIS A 52 1.69 2.01 -4.74
N LEU A 53 2.95 1.60 -4.59
CA LEU A 53 3.99 2.30 -3.84
C LEU A 53 4.76 3.34 -4.68
N ARG A 54 4.05 4.20 -5.40
CA ARG A 54 4.71 5.18 -6.28
C ARG A 54 5.16 6.42 -5.52
N GLN A 55 6.04 7.19 -6.14
CA GLN A 55 6.50 8.46 -5.61
C GLN A 55 5.37 9.52 -5.60
N ASP A 56 4.53 9.54 -6.64
CA ASP A 56 3.48 10.55 -6.86
C ASP A 56 2.31 10.44 -5.87
N ASN A 57 2.12 9.29 -5.23
CA ASN A 57 1.01 9.03 -4.31
C ASN A 57 1.47 8.79 -2.86
N ALA A 58 2.74 9.08 -2.53
CA ALA A 58 3.27 8.87 -1.19
C ALA A 58 2.54 9.71 -0.13
N ASP A 59 2.11 10.92 -0.51
CA ASP A 59 1.26 11.77 0.32
C ASP A 59 -0.13 11.17 0.54
N GLU A 60 -0.77 10.64 -0.50
CA GLU A 60 -2.07 9.97 -0.38
C GLU A 60 -2.01 8.79 0.58
N ARG A 61 -0.90 8.04 0.58
CA ARG A 61 -0.69 6.89 1.47
C ARG A 61 -0.33 7.28 2.91
N LEU A 62 0.48 8.31 3.12
CA LEU A 62 1.13 8.56 4.42
C LEU A 62 0.75 9.87 5.10
N MET A 63 0.17 10.84 4.38
CA MET A 63 -0.18 12.13 4.97
C MET A 63 -1.29 12.04 6.04
N PRO A 64 -2.34 11.20 5.89
CA PRO A 64 -3.31 10.98 6.98
C PRO A 64 -2.64 10.51 8.27
N LEU A 65 -1.74 9.52 8.17
CA LEU A 65 -0.98 9.01 9.32
C LEU A 65 -0.06 10.09 9.92
N GLY A 66 0.63 10.86 9.08
CA GLY A 66 1.49 11.96 9.53
C GLY A 66 0.71 13.04 10.29
N PHE A 67 -0.51 13.35 9.86
CA PHE A 67 -1.40 14.28 10.54
C PHE A 67 -1.93 13.73 11.85
N GLU A 68 -2.37 12.46 11.88
CA GLU A 68 -2.79 11.76 13.10
C GLU A 68 -1.68 11.75 14.16
N LEU A 69 -0.43 11.60 13.73
CA LEU A 69 0.74 11.63 14.60
C LEU A 69 1.15 13.03 15.08
N GLY A 70 0.50 14.09 14.58
CA GLY A 70 0.87 15.48 14.88
C GLY A 70 2.18 15.94 14.22
N LEU A 71 2.69 15.19 13.24
CA LEU A 71 3.92 15.53 12.50
C LEU A 71 3.66 16.46 11.30
N ILE A 72 2.41 16.54 10.87
CA ILE A 72 1.97 17.41 9.78
C ILE A 72 1.05 18.48 10.37
N ASP A 73 1.33 19.74 10.06
CA ASP A 73 0.49 20.85 10.51
C ASP A 73 -0.86 20.89 9.76
N LYS A 74 -1.87 21.50 10.41
CA LYS A 74 -3.23 21.59 9.88
C LYS A 74 -3.30 22.30 8.52
N LYS A 75 -2.47 23.33 8.29
CA LYS A 75 -2.49 24.11 7.03
C LYS A 75 -1.99 23.23 5.88
N ARG A 76 -0.91 22.48 6.07
CA ARG A 76 -0.38 21.52 5.11
C ARG A 76 -1.38 20.40 4.83
N TYR A 77 -1.97 19.82 5.89
CA TYR A 77 -2.98 18.78 5.72
C TYR A 77 -4.22 19.28 4.95
N GLN A 78 -4.69 20.50 5.24
CA GLN A 78 -5.83 21.08 4.55
C GLN A 78 -5.57 21.31 3.05
N LYS A 79 -4.35 21.73 2.68
CA LYS A 79 -3.96 21.84 1.26
C LYS A 79 -4.05 20.49 0.55
N PHE A 80 -3.55 19.43 1.17
CA PHE A 80 -3.66 18.07 0.65
C PHE A 80 -5.10 17.60 0.50
N VAL A 81 -5.94 17.81 1.53
CA VAL A 81 -7.36 17.48 1.47
C VAL A 81 -8.07 18.24 0.34
N ASN A 82 -7.73 19.52 0.13
CA ASN A 82 -8.31 20.30 -0.96
C ASN A 82 -7.85 19.78 -2.34
N ALA A 83 -6.57 19.45 -2.50
CA ALA A 83 -6.05 18.85 -3.73
C ALA A 83 -6.76 17.52 -4.05
N LEU A 84 -6.97 16.65 -3.05
CA LEU A 84 -7.74 15.41 -3.22
C LEU A 84 -9.19 15.67 -3.62
N LYS A 85 -9.85 16.67 -3.05
CA LYS A 85 -11.21 17.05 -3.43
C LYS A 85 -11.29 17.48 -4.90
N ILE A 86 -10.36 18.31 -5.35
CA ILE A 86 -10.28 18.76 -6.75
C ILE A 86 -10.01 17.56 -7.66
N LYS A 87 -9.02 16.72 -7.32
CA LYS A 87 -8.71 15.48 -8.07
C LYS A 87 -9.95 14.62 -8.27
N ASN A 88 -10.66 14.30 -7.17
CA ASN A 88 -11.84 13.43 -7.22
C ASN A 88 -13.00 14.08 -7.98
N ARG A 89 -13.19 15.40 -7.83
CA ARG A 89 -14.18 16.16 -8.62
C ARG A 89 -13.92 16.02 -10.11
N GLU A 90 -12.68 16.23 -10.54
CA GLU A 90 -12.31 16.14 -11.96
C GLU A 90 -12.45 14.71 -12.50
N ILE A 91 -12.03 13.69 -11.75
CA ILE A 91 -12.21 12.29 -12.15
C ILE A 91 -13.70 11.98 -12.36
N GLU A 92 -14.57 12.41 -11.46
CA GLU A 92 -16.01 12.20 -11.59
C GLU A 92 -16.61 12.99 -12.77
N LYS A 93 -16.11 14.19 -13.04
CA LYS A 93 -16.48 14.99 -14.22
C LYS A 93 -16.09 14.26 -15.51
N LEU A 94 -14.87 13.72 -15.59
CA LEU A 94 -14.36 12.97 -16.75
C LEU A 94 -15.16 11.68 -17.03
N LYS A 95 -15.68 11.02 -16.00
CA LYS A 95 -16.57 9.84 -16.15
C LYS A 95 -17.94 10.19 -16.72
N LYS A 96 -18.44 11.41 -16.45
CA LYS A 96 -19.78 11.84 -16.84
C LYS A 96 -19.79 12.49 -18.22
N GLU A 97 -18.81 13.35 -18.50
CA GLU A 97 -18.74 14.12 -19.74
C GLU A 97 -18.35 13.27 -20.95
N ASN A 98 -19.01 13.54 -22.08
CA ASN A 98 -18.69 12.93 -23.36
C ASN A 98 -17.71 13.83 -24.12
N ALA A 99 -16.73 13.23 -24.78
CA ALA A 99 -15.87 13.90 -25.74
C ALA A 99 -16.68 14.40 -26.93
N ARG A 100 -16.44 15.65 -27.34
CA ARG A 100 -16.91 16.17 -28.61
C ARG A 100 -16.12 15.49 -29.72
N SER A 101 -16.81 14.81 -30.62
CA SER A 101 -16.22 14.05 -31.72
C SER A 101 -17.07 14.26 -32.98
N GLU A 102 -16.40 14.39 -34.13
CA GLU A 102 -17.07 14.46 -35.45
C GLU A 102 -17.62 13.09 -35.88
N THR A 103 -17.16 12.01 -35.25
CA THR A 103 -17.63 10.65 -35.53
C THR A 103 -18.91 10.33 -34.73
N LYS A 104 -19.79 9.48 -35.27
CA LYS A 104 -21.06 9.05 -34.63
C LYS A 104 -20.89 8.35 -33.26
N LYS A 105 -19.66 8.03 -32.82
CA LYS A 105 -19.39 7.39 -31.54
C LYS A 105 -19.04 8.42 -30.48
N SER A 106 -19.83 8.44 -29.41
CA SER A 106 -19.57 9.22 -28.19
C SER A 106 -18.68 8.41 -27.25
N TYR A 107 -17.52 8.98 -26.88
CA TYR A 107 -16.60 8.40 -25.89
C TYR A 107 -16.65 9.23 -24.61
N LYS A 108 -16.46 8.62 -23.44
CA LYS A 108 -16.27 9.40 -22.21
C LYS A 108 -14.90 10.05 -22.19
N MET A 109 -14.79 11.22 -21.57
CA MET A 109 -13.50 11.92 -21.43
C MET A 109 -12.46 11.06 -20.70
N ILE A 110 -12.88 10.29 -19.70
CA ILE A 110 -12.00 9.36 -18.98
C ILE A 110 -11.41 8.28 -19.90
N ASP A 111 -12.17 7.80 -20.89
CA ASP A 111 -11.69 6.80 -21.84
C ASP A 111 -10.71 7.38 -22.86
N ILE A 112 -10.87 8.67 -23.20
CA ILE A 112 -9.91 9.41 -24.02
C ILE A 112 -8.60 9.59 -23.24
N LEU A 113 -8.66 10.01 -21.97
CA LEU A 113 -7.47 10.20 -21.13
C LEU A 113 -6.71 8.90 -20.85
N ARG A 114 -7.39 7.74 -20.87
CA ARG A 114 -6.76 6.43 -20.70
C ARG A 114 -5.78 6.09 -21.83
N ARG A 115 -5.86 6.77 -22.97
CA ARG A 115 -4.92 6.57 -24.09
C ARG A 115 -3.52 7.10 -23.72
N PRO A 116 -2.45 6.30 -23.90
CA PRO A 116 -1.10 6.68 -23.49
C PRO A 116 -0.62 8.03 -24.06
N GLU A 117 -0.95 8.29 -25.32
CA GLU A 117 -0.55 9.45 -26.10
C GLU A 117 -1.26 10.75 -25.74
N ILE A 118 -2.36 10.68 -24.97
CA ILE A 118 -3.17 11.84 -24.61
C ILE A 118 -2.70 12.39 -23.25
N ALA A 119 -2.28 13.65 -23.22
CA ALA A 119 -2.05 14.37 -21.97
C ALA A 119 -3.36 14.96 -21.44
N TYR A 120 -3.42 15.29 -20.14
CA TYR A 120 -4.61 15.89 -19.54
C TYR A 120 -5.05 17.18 -20.25
N ASP A 121 -4.09 18.05 -20.63
CA ASP A 121 -4.37 19.29 -21.34
C ASP A 121 -4.92 19.07 -22.77
N ASP A 122 -4.67 17.91 -23.39
CA ASP A 122 -5.22 17.57 -24.71
C ASP A 122 -6.74 17.38 -24.67
N LEU A 123 -7.33 17.14 -23.49
CA LEU A 123 -8.77 17.01 -23.33
C LEU A 123 -9.54 18.25 -23.79
N LYS A 124 -8.89 19.43 -23.79
CA LYS A 124 -9.46 20.67 -24.36
C LYS A 124 -9.82 20.52 -25.84
N LYS A 125 -9.02 19.77 -26.61
CA LYS A 125 -9.27 19.47 -28.03
C LYS A 125 -10.56 18.67 -28.24
N PHE A 126 -11.00 17.96 -27.20
CA PHE A 126 -12.23 17.17 -27.17
C PHE A 126 -13.39 17.92 -26.52
N GLY A 127 -13.23 19.22 -26.20
CA GLY A 127 -14.27 20.07 -25.61
C GLY A 127 -14.30 20.08 -24.08
N TYR A 128 -13.28 19.52 -23.41
CA TYR A 128 -13.20 19.56 -21.94
C TYR A 128 -12.76 20.93 -21.44
N THR A 129 -13.45 21.43 -20.40
CA THR A 129 -13.08 22.69 -19.73
C THR A 129 -12.32 22.37 -18.44
N ILE A 130 -11.05 22.81 -18.39
CA ILE A 130 -10.17 22.66 -17.23
C ILE A 130 -10.33 23.88 -16.33
N GLU A 131 -10.75 23.65 -15.09
CA GLU A 131 -10.89 24.69 -14.07
C GLU A 131 -9.52 25.22 -13.61
N SER A 132 -9.47 26.49 -13.22
CA SER A 132 -8.22 27.15 -12.82
C SER A 132 -7.56 26.59 -11.55
N ASP A 133 -8.34 25.89 -10.72
CA ASP A 133 -7.86 25.24 -9.50
C ASP A 133 -7.21 23.86 -9.77
N VAL A 134 -7.28 23.36 -11.01
CA VAL A 134 -6.62 22.11 -11.45
C VAL A 134 -5.16 22.39 -11.81
N THR A 135 -4.32 22.43 -10.78
CA THR A 135 -2.85 22.60 -10.92
C THR A 135 -2.20 21.44 -11.68
N ASP A 136 -0.98 21.65 -12.20
CA ASP A 136 -0.27 20.62 -12.96
C ASP A 136 0.01 19.32 -12.15
N ASP A 137 0.27 19.42 -10.86
CA ASP A 137 0.38 18.26 -9.95
C ASP A 137 -0.91 17.43 -9.93
N ILE A 138 -2.06 18.10 -9.87
CA ILE A 138 -3.37 17.45 -9.91
C ILE A 138 -3.61 16.80 -11.28
N LYS A 139 -3.27 17.48 -12.38
CA LYS A 139 -3.39 16.91 -13.73
C LYS A 139 -2.55 15.64 -13.88
N GLU A 140 -1.31 15.66 -13.38
CA GLU A 140 -0.41 14.50 -13.41
C GLU A 140 -0.98 13.35 -12.60
N LYS A 141 -1.44 13.61 -11.36
CA LYS A 141 -2.07 12.59 -10.50
C LYS A 141 -3.30 11.97 -11.14
N ILE A 142 -4.19 12.78 -11.74
CA ILE A 142 -5.36 12.25 -12.46
C ILE A 142 -4.93 11.40 -13.65
N SER A 143 -3.95 11.86 -14.44
CA SER A 143 -3.45 11.14 -15.60
C SER A 143 -2.88 9.77 -15.22
N LEU A 144 -2.05 9.72 -14.16
CA LEU A 144 -1.48 8.49 -13.65
C LEU A 144 -2.57 7.56 -13.11
N GLU A 145 -3.51 8.07 -12.32
CA GLU A 145 -4.60 7.28 -11.76
C GLU A 145 -5.46 6.64 -12.85
N VAL A 146 -5.86 7.41 -13.87
CA VAL A 146 -6.70 6.93 -14.97
C VAL A 146 -5.96 5.94 -15.88
N LYS A 147 -4.71 6.23 -16.24
CA LYS A 147 -3.92 5.37 -17.14
C LYS A 147 -3.52 4.05 -16.48
N TYR A 148 -3.25 4.06 -15.18
CA TYR A 148 -2.85 2.87 -14.45
C TYR A 148 -3.98 2.18 -13.69
N GLU A 149 -5.22 2.68 -13.76
CA GLU A 149 -6.39 2.19 -13.02
C GLU A 149 -6.50 0.66 -13.05
N GLY A 150 -6.46 0.04 -14.23
CA GLY A 150 -6.60 -1.42 -14.37
C GLY A 150 -5.47 -2.21 -13.69
N TYR A 151 -4.24 -1.70 -13.74
CA TYR A 151 -3.08 -2.33 -13.10
C TYR A 151 -3.10 -2.13 -11.59
N ILE A 152 -3.50 -0.94 -11.12
CA ILE A 152 -3.67 -0.63 -9.70
C ILE A 152 -4.76 -1.52 -9.11
N GLN A 153 -5.92 -1.65 -9.77
CA GLN A 153 -7.01 -2.52 -9.32
C GLN A 153 -6.61 -3.99 -9.21
N ARG A 154 -5.76 -4.47 -10.13
CA ARG A 154 -5.19 -5.82 -10.01
C ARG A 154 -4.28 -5.95 -8.78
N GLN A 155 -3.39 -4.98 -8.55
CA GLN A 155 -2.54 -4.98 -7.35
C GLN A 155 -3.36 -4.86 -6.05
N MET A 156 -4.45 -4.08 -6.05
CA MET A 156 -5.29 -3.94 -4.86
C MET A 156 -5.90 -5.28 -4.43
N LYS A 157 -6.33 -6.14 -5.36
CA LYS A 157 -6.79 -7.50 -5.04
C LYS A 157 -5.70 -8.39 -4.44
N GLU A 158 -4.45 -8.20 -4.84
CA GLU A 158 -3.30 -8.90 -4.26
C GLU A 158 -2.97 -8.37 -2.86
N ILE A 159 -3.04 -7.05 -2.67
CA ILE A 159 -2.88 -6.37 -1.37
C ILE A 159 -3.95 -6.83 -0.38
N GLU A 160 -5.21 -6.97 -0.80
CA GLU A 160 -6.29 -7.47 0.08
C GLU A 160 -5.98 -8.86 0.63
N ARG A 161 -5.53 -9.78 -0.23
CA ARG A 161 -5.13 -11.15 0.18
C ARG A 161 -3.92 -11.14 1.09
N PHE A 162 -2.96 -10.26 0.82
CA PHE A 162 -1.79 -10.06 1.67
C PHE A 162 -2.18 -9.52 3.05
N ASN A 163 -3.01 -8.49 3.08
CA ASN A 163 -3.47 -7.86 4.31
C ASN A 163 -4.26 -8.83 5.18
N TYR A 164 -5.00 -9.76 4.59
CA TYR A 164 -5.61 -10.85 5.36
C TYR A 164 -4.58 -11.60 6.21
N LEU A 165 -3.43 -12.00 5.63
CA LEU A 165 -2.38 -12.72 6.36
C LEU A 165 -1.60 -11.82 7.32
N GLU A 166 -1.37 -10.55 6.97
CA GLU A 166 -0.72 -9.58 7.86
C GLU A 166 -1.53 -9.30 9.13
N HIS A 167 -2.86 -9.33 9.04
CA HIS A 167 -3.73 -9.10 10.20
C HIS A 167 -3.97 -10.37 11.04
N LYS A 168 -3.55 -11.55 10.57
CA LYS A 168 -3.57 -12.78 11.37
C LYS A 168 -2.40 -12.77 12.36
N LYS A 169 -2.66 -12.22 13.54
CA LYS A 169 -1.68 -12.13 14.63
C LYS A 169 -1.28 -13.50 15.14
N ILE A 170 -0.01 -13.63 15.51
CA ILE A 170 0.51 -14.79 16.23
C ILE A 170 0.66 -14.39 17.70
N PRO A 171 0.15 -15.19 18.66
CA PRO A 171 0.38 -14.93 20.09
C PRO A 171 1.87 -14.82 20.41
N LYS A 172 2.25 -13.87 21.28
CA LYS A 172 3.66 -13.61 21.62
C LYS A 172 4.35 -14.79 22.31
N ASP A 173 3.55 -15.64 22.95
CA ASP A 173 3.91 -16.83 23.70
C ASP A 173 3.72 -18.13 22.89
N PHE A 174 3.43 -18.03 21.58
CA PHE A 174 3.29 -19.20 20.72
C PHE A 174 4.60 -20.01 20.70
N ASN A 175 4.53 -21.27 21.14
CA ASN A 175 5.68 -22.16 21.14
C ASN A 175 5.78 -22.93 19.81
N TYR A 176 6.61 -22.44 18.90
CA TYR A 176 6.84 -23.08 17.60
C TYR A 176 7.55 -24.43 17.71
N MET A 177 8.41 -24.65 18.71
CA MET A 177 9.15 -25.91 18.84
C MET A 177 8.21 -27.10 19.08
N ASN A 178 7.10 -26.85 19.79
CA ASN A 178 6.04 -27.84 20.05
C ASN A 178 5.04 -27.98 18.89
N PHE A 179 5.27 -27.33 17.74
CA PHE A 179 4.35 -27.37 16.61
C PHE A 179 4.78 -28.41 15.56
N ASP A 180 4.34 -29.65 15.75
CA ASP A 180 4.84 -30.78 14.97
C ASP A 180 4.49 -30.79 13.47
N ALA A 181 3.51 -29.97 13.07
CA ALA A 181 2.99 -29.92 11.70
C ALA A 181 3.88 -29.14 10.72
N ILE A 182 4.98 -28.54 11.18
CA ILE A 182 5.93 -27.78 10.36
C ILE A 182 7.35 -28.33 10.50
N SER A 183 8.20 -28.07 9.49
CA SER A 183 9.58 -28.55 9.48
C SER A 183 10.39 -28.03 10.69
N TYR A 184 11.39 -28.79 11.14
CA TYR A 184 12.25 -28.36 12.25
C TYR A 184 12.96 -27.04 11.93
N GLU A 185 13.45 -26.88 10.69
CA GLU A 185 14.04 -25.62 10.21
C GLU A 185 13.07 -24.44 10.34
N ALA A 186 11.81 -24.61 9.95
CA ALA A 186 10.79 -23.58 10.11
C ALA A 186 10.57 -23.24 11.59
N ARG A 187 10.51 -24.24 12.48
CA ARG A 187 10.36 -24.01 13.93
C ARG A 187 11.51 -23.22 14.52
N GLU A 188 12.76 -23.59 14.21
CA GLU A 188 13.94 -22.88 14.69
C GLU A 188 13.93 -21.41 14.24
N LYS A 189 13.68 -21.18 12.95
CA LYS A 189 13.67 -19.83 12.38
C LYS A 189 12.53 -18.97 12.91
N LEU A 190 11.32 -19.52 13.01
CA LEU A 190 10.16 -18.83 13.58
C LEU A 190 10.36 -18.54 15.09
N THR A 191 10.97 -19.46 15.84
CA THR A 191 11.32 -19.25 17.25
C THR A 191 12.34 -18.13 17.43
N LYS A 192 13.32 -18.03 16.52
CA LYS A 192 14.34 -16.97 16.54
C LYS A 192 13.76 -15.61 16.16
N ILE A 193 12.95 -15.55 15.10
CA ILE A 193 12.43 -14.29 14.53
C ILE A 193 11.20 -13.77 15.28
N LYS A 194 10.38 -14.67 15.85
CA LYS A 194 9.13 -14.37 16.55
C LYS A 194 8.21 -13.43 15.75
N PRO A 195 7.74 -13.85 14.56
CA PRO A 195 6.91 -13.01 13.72
C PRO A 195 5.61 -12.62 14.42
N LEU A 196 5.16 -11.38 14.18
CA LEU A 196 3.94 -10.81 14.79
C LEU A 196 2.67 -11.26 14.06
N SER A 197 2.80 -11.66 12.79
CA SER A 197 1.71 -12.09 11.92
C SER A 197 2.08 -13.33 11.12
N VAL A 198 1.08 -14.05 10.65
CA VAL A 198 1.25 -15.14 9.69
C VAL A 198 1.86 -14.63 8.38
N GLY A 199 1.48 -13.42 7.95
CA GLY A 199 2.07 -12.76 6.79
C GLY A 199 3.58 -12.59 6.93
N GLN A 200 4.05 -12.09 8.08
CA GLN A 200 5.49 -11.98 8.36
C GLN A 200 6.16 -13.36 8.43
N ALA A 201 5.53 -14.34 9.07
CA ALA A 201 6.04 -15.71 9.13
C ALA A 201 6.26 -16.31 7.73
N ALA A 202 5.36 -16.04 6.78
CA ALA A 202 5.46 -16.51 5.40
C ALA A 202 6.65 -15.94 4.62
N ARG A 203 7.26 -14.85 5.09
CA ARG A 203 8.46 -14.23 4.49
C ARG A 203 9.76 -14.68 5.12
N VAL A 204 9.70 -15.45 6.22
CA VAL A 204 10.90 -15.99 6.87
C VAL A 204 11.59 -16.97 5.92
N PRO A 205 12.88 -16.80 5.59
CA PRO A 205 13.59 -17.72 4.71
C PRO A 205 13.51 -19.16 5.25
N GLY A 206 13.10 -20.13 4.42
CA GLY A 206 12.95 -21.54 4.84
C GLY A 206 11.60 -21.90 5.45
N VAL A 207 10.67 -20.95 5.58
CA VAL A 207 9.25 -21.24 5.86
C VAL A 207 8.53 -21.46 4.54
N THR A 208 7.89 -22.62 4.40
CA THR A 208 7.19 -23.01 3.16
C THR A 208 5.71 -22.62 3.19
N PHE A 209 5.06 -22.66 2.02
CA PHE A 209 3.60 -22.48 1.94
C PHE A 209 2.82 -23.51 2.77
N ALA A 210 3.33 -24.74 2.87
CA ALA A 210 2.74 -25.78 3.71
C ALA A 210 2.82 -25.40 5.19
N ASP A 211 3.97 -24.88 5.64
CA ASP A 211 4.16 -24.44 7.02
C ASP A 211 3.20 -23.29 7.40
N VAL A 212 3.04 -22.32 6.49
CA VAL A 212 2.09 -21.20 6.65
C VAL A 212 0.65 -21.70 6.76
N SER A 213 0.28 -22.67 5.91
CA SER A 213 -1.06 -23.27 5.91
C SER A 213 -1.32 -24.01 7.23
N ALA A 214 -0.36 -24.80 7.71
CA ALA A 214 -0.45 -25.48 8.98
C ALA A 214 -0.61 -24.47 10.15
N LEU A 215 0.17 -23.39 10.14
CA LEU A 215 0.10 -22.34 11.15
C LEU A 215 -1.28 -21.66 11.18
N LEU A 216 -1.87 -21.36 10.01
CA LEU A 216 -3.23 -20.80 9.92
C LEU A 216 -4.28 -21.72 10.55
N VAL A 217 -4.21 -23.03 10.26
CA VAL A 217 -5.12 -24.03 10.85
C VAL A 217 -4.95 -24.08 12.36
N LYS A 218 -3.71 -24.08 12.85
CA LYS A 218 -3.41 -24.13 14.29
C LYS A 218 -3.94 -22.90 15.02
N LEU A 219 -3.74 -21.69 14.47
CA LEU A 219 -4.22 -20.45 15.06
C LEU A 219 -5.74 -20.36 15.06
N LYS A 220 -6.40 -20.78 13.97
CA LYS A 220 -7.87 -20.83 13.92
C LYS A 220 -8.46 -21.76 14.98
N ALA A 221 -7.79 -22.87 15.28
CA ALA A 221 -8.20 -23.79 16.35
C ALA A 221 -7.99 -23.22 17.76
N LEU A 222 -7.10 -22.23 17.93
CA LEU A 222 -6.88 -21.51 19.18
C LEU A 222 -7.88 -20.36 19.36
N ASP A 223 -8.21 -19.64 18.28
CA ASP A 223 -9.20 -18.54 18.28
C ASP A 223 -10.65 -19.02 18.49
N GLY A 224 -10.93 -20.28 18.18
CA GLY A 224 -12.26 -20.91 18.34
C GLY A 224 -12.51 -21.51 19.74
N ARG A 225 -11.62 -21.28 20.70
CA ARG A 225 -11.76 -21.66 22.12
C ARG A 225 -11.95 -20.42 22.97
#